data_AF-A0AAW1WK01-F1
#
_entry.id   AF-A0AAW1WK01-F1
#
_cell.length_a   1.000
_cell.length_b   1.000
_cell.length_c   1.000
_cell.angle_alpha   90.00
_cell.angle_beta   90.00
_cell.angle_gamma   90.00
#
_symmetry.space_group_name_H-M   'P 1'
#
loop_
_entity.id
_entity.type
_entity.pdbx_description
1 polymer ?
#
loop_
_entity_poly.entity_id
_entity_poly.type
_entity_poly.pdbx_seq_one_letter_code
_entity_poly.pdbx_strand_id
1 'polypeptide(L)'
;MSCVRKQWANLFRGECLWQAALAMTFPLASKARSWPGPIPQGLSKRRFAALYVSRHIFALDGEIDEIVGHTYLFLKDQLELSSMPPPSGILHGTIIDQFIACGKSRDMAHELASQIWLAVLDNLEETEHTFQILKRLALEGDVFLPYPYSISIKVQWKVFEKLFTDFRDCLNHVDYYDVLACAKNKFQPIPSTWLGH
;
A
#
# COMPACT_ATOMS: atom_id res chain seq x y z
N MET A 1 -7.71 -25.68 29.51
CA MET A 1 -8.36 -25.08 28.31
C MET A 1 -7.37 -24.49 27.27
N SER A 2 -6.08 -24.88 27.23
CA SER A 2 -5.10 -24.31 26.29
C SER A 2 -4.94 -25.08 24.97
N CYS A 3 -5.44 -26.32 24.89
CA CYS A 3 -5.19 -27.24 23.78
C CYS A 3 -6.04 -26.90 22.53
N VAL A 4 -7.31 -26.53 22.74
CA VAL A 4 -8.24 -26.15 21.68
C VAL A 4 -7.68 -24.97 20.88
N ARG A 5 -7.15 -23.95 21.56
CA ARG A 5 -6.53 -22.77 20.94
C ARG A 5 -5.33 -23.12 20.05
N LYS A 6 -4.48 -24.08 20.46
CA LYS A 6 -3.35 -24.54 19.66
C LYS A 6 -3.79 -25.35 18.44
N GLN A 7 -4.82 -26.19 18.59
CA GLN A 7 -5.35 -27.00 17.49
C GLN A 7 -5.96 -26.13 16.40
N TRP A 8 -6.76 -25.12 16.76
CA TRP A 8 -7.27 -24.14 15.81
C TRP A 8 -6.14 -23.34 15.16
N ALA A 9 -5.16 -22.88 15.93
CA ALA A 9 -4.01 -22.15 15.38
C ALA A 9 -3.23 -22.98 14.34
N ASN A 10 -3.07 -24.29 14.57
CA ASN A 10 -2.42 -25.18 13.62
C ASN A 10 -3.28 -25.37 12.35
N LEU A 11 -4.60 -25.48 12.50
CA LEU A 11 -5.52 -25.60 11.37
C LEU A 11 -5.51 -24.33 10.49
N PHE A 12 -5.51 -23.14 11.08
CA PHE A 12 -5.42 -21.86 10.36
C PHE A 12 -4.05 -21.58 9.74
N ARG A 13 -3.01 -22.33 10.14
CA ARG A 13 -1.70 -22.32 9.47
C ARG A 13 -1.62 -23.29 8.30
N GLY A 14 -2.56 -24.23 8.19
CA GLY A 14 -2.55 -25.27 7.16
C GLY A 14 -2.97 -24.73 5.78
N GLU A 15 -2.20 -25.08 4.74
CA GLU A 15 -2.52 -24.70 3.35
C GLU A 15 -3.85 -25.27 2.86
N CYS A 16 -4.22 -26.50 3.27
CA CYS A 16 -5.45 -27.15 2.80
C CYS A 16 -6.72 -26.33 3.11
N LEU A 17 -6.76 -25.67 4.27
CA LEU A 17 -7.89 -24.81 4.65
C LEU A 17 -8.03 -23.64 3.69
N TRP A 18 -6.92 -22.94 3.42
CA TRP A 18 -6.92 -21.76 2.55
C TRP A 18 -7.11 -22.12 1.08
N GLN A 19 -6.64 -23.27 0.64
CA GLN A 19 -6.93 -23.81 -0.69
C GLN A 19 -8.42 -24.09 -0.88
N ALA A 20 -9.07 -24.71 0.12
CA ALA A 20 -10.51 -24.93 0.10
C ALA A 20 -11.28 -23.59 0.11
N ALA A 21 -10.87 -22.63 0.94
CA ALA A 21 -11.48 -21.31 1.00
C ALA A 21 -11.37 -20.55 -0.34
N LEU A 22 -10.20 -20.62 -1.00
CA LEU A 22 -9.99 -20.07 -2.34
C LEU A 22 -10.91 -20.71 -3.37
N ALA A 23 -10.97 -22.04 -3.42
CA ALA A 23 -11.80 -22.76 -4.38
C ALA A 23 -13.29 -22.46 -4.22
N MET A 24 -13.75 -22.24 -2.99
CA MET A 24 -15.14 -21.92 -2.68
C MET A 24 -15.50 -20.46 -2.96
N THR A 25 -14.61 -19.52 -2.62
CA THR A 25 -14.93 -18.08 -2.64
C THR A 25 -14.55 -17.40 -3.96
N PHE A 26 -13.49 -17.87 -4.60
CA PHE A 26 -12.93 -17.32 -5.83
C PHE A 26 -12.69 -18.44 -6.87
N PRO A 27 -13.75 -19.17 -7.30
CA PRO A 27 -13.61 -20.34 -8.17
C PRO A 27 -13.04 -20.00 -9.55
N LEU A 28 -13.18 -18.75 -9.99
CA LEU A 28 -12.68 -18.22 -11.26
C LEU A 28 -11.28 -17.61 -11.17
N ALA A 29 -10.70 -17.49 -9.97
CA ALA A 29 -9.36 -16.97 -9.84
C ALA A 29 -8.35 -17.89 -10.53
N SER A 30 -7.35 -17.28 -11.18
CA SER A 30 -6.32 -18.01 -11.91
C SER A 30 -5.70 -19.10 -11.04
N LYS A 31 -5.61 -20.33 -11.55
CA LYS A 31 -4.87 -21.41 -10.87
C LYS A 31 -3.36 -21.34 -11.13
N ALA A 32 -2.91 -20.39 -11.96
CA ALA A 32 -1.49 -20.18 -12.21
C ALA A 32 -0.78 -19.87 -10.88
N ARG A 33 0.34 -20.56 -10.66
CA ARG A 33 1.15 -20.48 -9.43
C ARG A 33 2.24 -19.41 -9.49
N SER A 34 2.36 -18.71 -10.61
CA SER A 34 3.36 -17.68 -10.81
C SER A 34 2.91 -16.66 -11.85
N TRP A 35 3.30 -15.41 -11.62
CA TRP A 35 3.35 -14.35 -12.62
C TRP A 35 4.76 -13.76 -12.65
N PRO A 36 5.17 -13.12 -13.76
CA PRO A 36 6.46 -12.43 -13.84
C PRO A 36 6.49 -11.22 -12.90
N GLY A 37 7.67 -10.71 -12.58
CA GLY A 37 7.85 -9.49 -11.78
C GLY A 37 8.37 -9.72 -10.35
N PRO A 38 8.64 -8.64 -9.61
CA PRO A 38 9.32 -8.69 -8.31
C PRO A 38 8.44 -9.07 -7.11
N ILE A 39 7.11 -8.96 -7.21
CA ILE A 39 6.16 -9.20 -6.12
C ILE A 39 5.58 -10.61 -6.27
N PRO A 40 5.93 -11.56 -5.38
CA PRO A 40 5.47 -12.93 -5.48
C PRO A 40 4.00 -13.08 -5.07
N GLN A 41 3.31 -14.04 -5.69
CA GLN A 41 1.93 -14.42 -5.38
C GLN A 41 1.76 -15.08 -3.98
N GLY A 42 2.85 -15.59 -3.39
CA GLY A 42 2.81 -16.23 -2.07
C GLY A 42 1.92 -17.48 -2.00
N LEU A 43 1.62 -17.91 -0.76
CA LEU A 43 0.84 -19.13 -0.46
C LEU A 43 -0.68 -18.86 -0.42
N SER A 44 -1.49 -19.91 -0.25
CA SER A 44 -2.95 -19.82 -0.41
C SER A 44 -3.60 -18.80 0.53
N LYS A 45 -3.11 -18.65 1.77
CA LYS A 45 -3.59 -17.61 2.68
C LYS A 45 -3.37 -16.20 2.13
N ARG A 46 -2.17 -15.94 1.59
CA ARG A 46 -1.79 -14.64 1.03
C ARG A 46 -2.63 -14.33 -0.21
N ARG A 47 -2.81 -15.32 -1.08
CA ARG A 47 -3.68 -15.24 -2.26
C ARG A 47 -5.13 -14.94 -1.90
N PHE A 48 -5.66 -15.61 -0.87
CA PHE A 48 -7.01 -15.35 -0.40
C PHE A 48 -7.18 -13.89 0.05
N ALA A 49 -6.24 -13.39 0.85
CA ALA A 49 -6.24 -12.00 1.30
C ALA A 49 -6.15 -11.02 0.12
N ALA A 50 -5.29 -11.29 -0.87
CA ALA A 50 -5.14 -10.45 -2.06
C ALA A 50 -6.44 -10.38 -2.86
N LEU A 51 -7.06 -11.53 -3.18
CA LEU A 51 -8.33 -11.58 -3.90
C LEU A 51 -9.46 -10.89 -3.11
N TYR A 52 -9.47 -11.05 -1.79
CA TYR A 52 -10.42 -10.37 -0.92
C TYR A 52 -10.24 -8.85 -1.00
N VAL A 53 -9.01 -8.35 -0.89
CA VAL A 53 -8.70 -6.91 -1.04
C VAL A 53 -9.09 -6.40 -2.43
N SER A 54 -8.68 -7.08 -3.51
CA SER A 54 -9.01 -6.67 -4.88
C SER A 54 -10.52 -6.51 -5.07
N ARG A 55 -11.31 -7.44 -4.50
CA ARG A 55 -12.77 -7.42 -4.60
C ARG A 55 -13.42 -6.29 -3.79
N HIS A 56 -12.95 -6.04 -2.56
CA HIS A 56 -13.67 -5.17 -1.62
C HIS A 56 -13.12 -3.74 -1.54
N ILE A 57 -11.84 -3.53 -1.86
CA ILE A 57 -11.19 -2.22 -1.80
C ILE A 57 -11.21 -1.53 -3.16
N PHE A 58 -10.91 -2.27 -4.24
CA PHE A 58 -10.73 -1.67 -5.57
C PHE A 58 -11.96 -1.77 -6.48
N ALA A 59 -12.99 -2.54 -6.08
CA ALA A 59 -14.27 -2.68 -6.78
C ALA A 59 -14.15 -2.67 -8.33
N LEU A 60 -13.15 -3.39 -8.86
CA LEU A 60 -12.88 -3.39 -10.30
C LEU A 60 -14.08 -4.02 -11.03
N ASP A 61 -14.74 -3.25 -11.89
CA ASP A 61 -15.91 -3.64 -12.70
C ASP A 61 -15.55 -4.69 -13.79
N GLY A 62 -15.00 -5.85 -13.39
CA GLY A 62 -14.49 -6.88 -14.29
C GLY A 62 -13.90 -8.11 -13.59
N GLU A 63 -12.97 -8.80 -14.27
CA GLU A 63 -12.18 -9.90 -13.68
C GLU A 63 -11.35 -9.39 -12.50
N ILE A 64 -11.43 -10.10 -11.37
CA ILE A 64 -10.66 -9.76 -10.17
C ILE A 64 -9.17 -9.86 -10.52
N ASP A 65 -8.50 -8.70 -10.58
CA ASP A 65 -7.07 -8.66 -10.81
C ASP A 65 -6.34 -9.00 -9.50
N GLU A 66 -6.01 -10.29 -9.34
CA GLU A 66 -5.31 -10.82 -8.16
C GLU A 66 -4.04 -10.00 -7.88
N ILE A 67 -3.37 -9.53 -8.94
CA ILE A 67 -2.11 -8.81 -8.81
C ILE A 67 -2.27 -7.48 -8.05
N VAL A 68 -3.39 -6.78 -8.21
CA VAL A 68 -3.69 -5.51 -7.52
C VAL A 68 -3.76 -5.76 -6.01
N GLY A 69 -4.35 -6.88 -5.61
CA GLY A 69 -4.43 -7.28 -4.21
C GLY A 69 -3.07 -7.61 -3.62
N HIS A 70 -2.19 -8.30 -4.37
CA HIS A 70 -0.84 -8.59 -3.87
C HIS A 70 0.05 -7.37 -3.81
N THR A 71 -0.06 -6.45 -4.77
CA THR A 71 0.69 -5.20 -4.74
C THR A 71 0.22 -4.28 -3.61
N TYR A 72 -1.10 -4.21 -3.34
CA TYR A 72 -1.64 -3.56 -2.15
C TYR A 72 -1.04 -4.16 -0.88
N LEU A 73 -1.14 -5.48 -0.71
CA LEU A 73 -0.67 -6.11 0.51
C LEU A 73 0.85 -6.01 0.65
N PHE A 74 1.61 -6.07 -0.45
CA PHE A 74 3.05 -5.84 -0.45
C PHE A 74 3.38 -4.46 0.09
N LEU A 75 2.76 -3.42 -0.46
CA LEU A 75 3.01 -2.05 -0.02
C LEU A 75 2.60 -1.85 1.43
N LYS A 76 1.43 -2.37 1.83
CA LYS A 76 0.95 -2.32 3.22
C LYS A 76 1.93 -3.00 4.18
N ASP A 77 2.40 -4.21 3.87
CA ASP A 77 3.40 -4.91 4.69
C ASP A 77 4.71 -4.12 4.80
N GLN A 78 5.16 -3.49 3.72
CA GLN A 78 6.38 -2.66 3.75
C GLN A 78 6.21 -1.47 4.69
N LEU A 79 5.04 -0.81 4.71
CA LEU A 79 4.81 0.36 5.56
C LEU A 79 4.50 -0.02 7.01
N GLU A 80 3.77 -1.10 7.28
CA GLU A 80 3.34 -1.46 8.64
C GLU A 80 4.31 -2.37 9.39
N LEU A 81 4.96 -3.31 8.69
CA LEU A 81 5.74 -4.37 9.35
C LEU A 81 7.25 -4.15 9.26
N SER A 82 7.72 -3.35 8.31
CA SER A 82 9.15 -3.06 8.18
C SER A 82 9.59 -2.02 9.20
N SER A 83 10.61 -2.35 9.99
CA SER A 83 11.24 -1.38 10.90
C SER A 83 11.97 -0.26 10.14
N MET A 84 12.42 -0.53 8.91
CA MET A 84 13.02 0.44 8.02
C MET A 84 12.58 0.14 6.57
N PRO A 85 11.42 0.65 6.14
CA PRO A 85 10.98 0.43 4.76
C PRO A 85 11.98 1.02 3.76
N PRO A 86 12.09 0.44 2.56
CA PRO A 86 12.77 1.08 1.44
C PRO A 86 12.20 2.48 1.17
N PRO A 87 12.99 3.40 0.57
CA PRO A 87 12.48 4.69 0.10
C PRO A 87 11.25 4.54 -0.79
N SER A 88 10.35 5.52 -0.74
CA SER A 88 9.08 5.49 -1.48
C SER A 88 9.27 5.30 -2.98
N GLY A 89 10.30 5.91 -3.57
CA GLY A 89 10.65 5.73 -4.98
C GLY A 89 10.99 4.28 -5.35
N ILE A 90 11.64 3.53 -4.46
CA ILE A 90 11.94 2.10 -4.68
C ILE A 90 10.67 1.27 -4.57
N LEU A 91 9.84 1.54 -3.57
CA LEU A 91 8.55 0.85 -3.41
C LEU A 91 7.64 1.09 -4.61
N HIS A 92 7.51 2.35 -5.03
CA HIS A 92 6.73 2.73 -6.20
C HIS A 92 7.28 2.08 -7.47
N GLY A 93 8.60 2.14 -7.70
CA GLY A 93 9.22 1.50 -8.86
C GLY A 93 9.00 -0.01 -8.91
N THR A 94 9.06 -0.69 -7.76
CA THR A 94 8.77 -2.13 -7.66
C THR A 94 7.32 -2.45 -8.09
N ILE A 95 6.36 -1.61 -7.70
CA ILE A 95 4.95 -1.77 -8.09
C ILE A 95 4.78 -1.53 -9.59
N ILE A 96 5.43 -0.49 -10.14
CA ILE A 96 5.44 -0.20 -11.58
C ILE A 96 6.00 -1.38 -12.37
N ASP A 97 7.18 -1.88 -12.00
CA ASP A 97 7.84 -3.01 -12.65
C ASP A 97 6.97 -4.26 -12.60
N GLN A 98 6.25 -4.49 -11.50
CA GLN A 98 5.32 -5.60 -11.36
C GLN A 98 4.19 -5.54 -12.38
N PHE A 99 3.54 -4.38 -12.55
CA PHE A 99 2.45 -4.24 -13.50
C PHE A 99 2.93 -4.32 -14.95
N ILE A 100 4.07 -3.71 -15.27
CA ILE A 100 4.67 -3.80 -16.61
C ILE A 100 5.05 -5.24 -16.94
N ALA A 101 5.68 -5.97 -16.00
CA ALA A 101 6.04 -7.37 -16.18
C ALA A 101 4.80 -8.24 -16.46
N CYS A 102 3.65 -7.90 -15.86
CA CYS A 102 2.36 -8.54 -16.11
C CYS A 102 1.59 -7.98 -17.31
N GLY A 103 2.26 -7.24 -18.19
CA GLY A 103 1.73 -6.82 -19.49
C GLY A 103 0.86 -5.56 -19.46
N LYS A 104 0.80 -4.83 -18.34
CA LYS A 104 0.10 -3.54 -18.29
C LYS A 104 0.93 -2.47 -19.02
N SER A 105 0.27 -1.51 -19.65
CA SER A 105 0.94 -0.33 -20.20
C SER A 105 1.55 0.52 -19.09
N ARG A 106 2.50 1.40 -19.43
CA ARG A 106 3.10 2.35 -18.48
C ARG A 106 2.03 3.22 -17.80
N ASP A 107 1.03 3.65 -18.56
CA ASP A 107 -0.04 4.51 -18.05
C ASP A 107 -0.95 3.77 -17.08
N MET A 108 -1.34 2.54 -17.43
CA MET A 108 -2.14 1.70 -16.56
C MET A 108 -1.38 1.32 -15.28
N ALA A 109 -0.08 1.01 -15.40
CA ALA A 109 0.78 0.71 -14.25
C ALA A 109 0.86 1.90 -13.28
N HIS A 110 1.03 3.12 -13.81
CA HIS A 110 1.06 4.35 -13.00
C HIS A 110 -0.28 4.63 -12.29
N GLU A 111 -1.39 4.47 -13.00
CA GLU A 111 -2.73 4.70 -12.44
C GLU A 111 -3.04 3.67 -11.35
N LEU A 112 -2.82 2.38 -11.61
CA LEU A 112 -3.03 1.32 -10.62
C LEU A 112 -2.10 1.52 -9.40
N ALA A 113 -0.83 1.84 -9.62
CA ALA A 113 0.09 2.14 -8.52
C ALA A 113 -0.39 3.30 -7.67
N SER A 114 -0.90 4.38 -8.28
CA SER A 114 -1.45 5.53 -7.57
C SER A 114 -2.68 5.15 -6.75
N GLN A 115 -3.61 4.38 -7.32
CA GLN A 115 -4.79 3.88 -6.61
C GLN A 115 -4.41 3.00 -5.42
N ILE A 116 -3.42 2.12 -5.59
CA ILE A 116 -2.92 1.26 -4.52
C ILE A 116 -2.29 2.07 -3.40
N TRP A 117 -1.46 3.06 -3.71
CA TRP A 117 -0.88 3.93 -2.70
C TRP A 117 -1.95 4.66 -1.89
N LEU A 118 -2.95 5.25 -2.55
CA LEU A 118 -4.07 5.91 -1.88
C LEU A 118 -4.83 4.93 -0.97
N ALA A 119 -5.19 3.77 -1.49
CA ALA A 119 -5.90 2.75 -0.74
C ALA A 119 -5.08 2.24 0.47
N VAL A 120 -3.76 2.07 0.35
CA VAL A 120 -2.92 1.68 1.48
C VAL A 120 -2.90 2.80 2.52
N LEU A 121 -2.63 4.05 2.13
CA LEU A 121 -2.58 5.20 3.04
C LEU A 121 -3.90 5.40 3.82
N ASP A 122 -5.05 5.17 3.16
CA ASP A 122 -6.37 5.24 3.79
C ASP A 122 -6.63 4.11 4.79
N ASN A 123 -5.89 3.00 4.71
CA ASN A 123 -6.11 1.79 5.51
C ASN A 123 -4.91 1.43 6.40
N LEU A 124 -3.98 2.36 6.62
CA LEU A 124 -2.93 2.21 7.64
C LEU A 124 -3.54 2.43 9.03
N GLU A 125 -3.11 1.63 9.99
CA GLU A 125 -3.51 1.82 11.39
C GLU A 125 -2.96 3.15 11.95
N GLU A 126 -3.76 3.85 12.75
CA GLU A 126 -3.34 5.11 13.40
C GLU A 126 -2.43 4.83 14.61
N THR A 127 -1.15 4.60 14.32
CA THR A 127 -0.12 4.28 15.33
C THR A 127 1.04 5.27 15.26
N GLU A 128 1.84 5.33 16.32
CA GLU A 128 3.09 6.10 16.33
C GLU A 128 4.02 5.68 15.19
N HIS A 129 4.07 4.38 14.88
CA HIS A 129 4.85 3.87 13.73
C HIS A 129 4.36 4.48 12.41
N THR A 130 3.05 4.50 12.18
CA THR A 130 2.45 5.12 10.98
C THR A 130 2.79 6.61 10.89
N PHE A 131 2.74 7.35 11.99
CA PHE A 131 3.17 8.75 12.02
C PHE A 131 4.62 8.90 11.54
N GLN A 132 5.55 8.11 12.09
CA GLN A 132 6.97 8.16 11.70
C GLN A 132 7.18 7.82 10.22
N ILE A 133 6.44 6.85 9.70
CA ILE A 133 6.47 6.50 8.28
C ILE A 133 5.95 7.65 7.41
N LEU A 134 4.80 8.23 7.72
CA LEU A 134 4.24 9.33 6.94
C LEU A 134 5.14 10.56 6.97
N LYS A 135 5.69 10.90 8.14
CA LYS A 135 6.65 12.00 8.30
C LYS A 135 7.87 11.77 7.43
N ARG A 136 8.44 10.56 7.43
CA ARG A 136 9.55 10.21 6.55
C ARG A 136 9.16 10.36 5.09
N LEU A 137 8.00 9.85 4.66
CA LEU A 137 7.53 9.98 3.28
C LEU A 137 7.36 11.44 2.85
N ALA A 138 6.90 12.32 3.73
CA ALA A 138 6.76 13.75 3.45
C ALA A 138 8.11 14.49 3.31
N LEU A 139 9.12 14.05 4.07
CA LEU A 139 10.46 14.64 4.09
C LEU A 139 11.44 13.94 3.13
N GLU A 140 11.05 12.82 2.53
CA GLU A 140 11.81 12.21 1.44
C GLU A 140 11.91 13.23 0.29
N GLY A 141 13.15 13.62 -0.04
CA GLY A 141 13.41 14.62 -1.06
C GLY A 141 12.85 14.21 -2.42
N ASP A 142 12.48 15.19 -3.24
CA ASP A 142 12.03 14.95 -4.61
C ASP A 142 13.19 14.43 -5.46
N VAL A 143 13.32 13.10 -5.52
CA VAL A 143 14.11 12.45 -6.56
C VAL A 143 13.29 12.54 -7.84
N PHE A 144 13.76 13.33 -8.80
CA PHE A 144 13.13 13.43 -10.12
C PHE A 144 13.24 12.09 -10.85
N LEU A 145 12.23 11.25 -10.70
CA LEU A 145 12.10 9.99 -11.42
C LEU A 145 11.28 10.22 -12.70
N PRO A 146 11.66 9.63 -13.84
CA PRO A 146 10.89 9.75 -15.06
C PRO A 146 9.56 9.02 -14.91
N TYR A 147 8.53 9.51 -15.60
CA TYR A 147 7.27 8.78 -15.73
C TYR A 147 7.52 7.35 -16.26
N PRO A 148 6.85 6.29 -15.77
CA PRO A 148 5.79 6.26 -14.76
C PRO A 148 6.28 6.12 -13.31
N TYR A 149 7.59 6.23 -13.06
CA TYR A 149 8.21 5.98 -11.74
C TYR A 149 8.11 7.16 -10.77
N SER A 150 7.65 8.32 -11.23
CA SER A 150 7.31 9.43 -10.35
C SER A 150 6.04 9.12 -9.58
N ILE A 151 6.05 9.32 -8.26
CA ILE A 151 4.84 9.19 -7.43
C ILE A 151 3.88 10.33 -7.77
N SER A 152 2.61 9.98 -8.01
CA SER A 152 1.60 10.97 -8.40
C SER A 152 1.36 12.03 -7.32
N ILE A 153 1.03 13.23 -7.77
CA ILE A 153 0.79 14.38 -6.88
C ILE A 153 -0.33 14.10 -5.86
N LYS A 154 -1.33 13.29 -6.24
CA LYS A 154 -2.44 12.89 -5.37
C LYS A 154 -1.97 12.03 -4.20
N VAL A 155 -1.06 11.09 -4.45
CA VAL A 155 -0.47 10.25 -3.40
C VAL A 155 0.38 11.10 -2.47
N GLN A 156 1.23 11.97 -3.02
CA GLN A 156 2.02 12.88 -2.20
C GLN A 156 1.12 13.76 -1.32
N TRP A 157 0.10 14.38 -1.91
CA TRP A 157 -0.88 15.19 -1.19
C TRP A 157 -1.52 14.42 -0.02
N LYS A 158 -1.90 13.16 -0.25
CA LYS A 158 -2.54 12.32 0.77
C LYS A 158 -1.67 12.10 2.01
N VAL A 159 -0.36 11.99 1.84
CA VAL A 159 0.60 11.89 2.97
C VAL A 159 0.54 13.15 3.83
N PHE A 160 0.61 14.33 3.22
CA PHE A 160 0.55 15.60 3.94
C PHE A 160 -0.82 15.82 4.58
N GLU A 161 -1.90 15.46 3.89
CA GLU A 161 -3.25 15.51 4.43
C GLU A 161 -3.33 14.74 5.75
N LYS A 162 -2.95 13.45 5.76
CA LYS A 162 -2.98 12.62 6.97
C LYS A 162 -2.09 13.17 8.09
N LEU A 163 -0.91 13.72 7.76
CA LEU A 163 -0.04 14.34 8.78
C LEU A 163 -0.68 15.57 9.44
N PHE A 164 -1.32 16.43 8.64
CA PHE A 164 -1.93 17.66 9.14
C PHE A 164 -3.35 17.50 9.67
N THR A 165 -4.02 16.37 9.41
CA THR A 165 -5.35 16.05 9.97
C THR A 165 -5.24 15.03 11.09
N ASP A 166 -4.85 13.80 10.75
CA ASP A 166 -5.00 12.64 11.63
C ASP A 166 -3.88 12.60 12.69
N PHE A 167 -2.68 13.09 12.33
CA PHE A 167 -1.49 13.07 13.19
C PHE A 167 -1.00 14.45 13.60
N ARG A 168 -1.85 15.48 13.52
CA ARG A 168 -1.45 16.87 13.82
C ARG A 168 -0.83 17.00 15.21
N ASP A 169 -1.44 16.37 16.20
CA ASP A 169 -1.02 16.46 17.60
C ASP A 169 0.30 15.74 17.88
N CYS A 170 0.75 14.88 16.95
CA CYS A 170 2.05 14.21 17.02
C CYS A 170 3.21 15.10 16.51
N LEU A 171 2.92 16.16 15.75
CA LEU A 171 3.94 17.09 15.26
C LEU A 171 4.37 18.02 16.39
N ASN A 172 5.66 17.99 16.75
CA ASN A 172 6.24 19.08 17.52
C ASN A 172 6.47 20.31 16.64
N HIS A 173 6.81 21.45 17.23
CA HIS A 173 6.99 22.71 16.49
C HIS A 173 8.00 22.59 15.34
N VAL A 174 9.14 21.92 15.54
CA VAL A 174 10.17 21.78 14.50
C VAL A 174 9.65 20.94 13.35
N ASP A 175 9.08 19.78 13.67
CA ASP A 175 8.52 18.84 12.70
C ASP A 175 7.40 19.49 11.88
N TYR A 176 6.52 20.25 12.53
CA TYR A 176 5.44 20.97 11.87
C TYR A 176 5.97 21.94 10.81
N TYR A 177 6.97 22.77 11.15
CA TYR A 177 7.51 23.75 10.20
C TYR A 177 8.27 23.09 9.06
N ASP A 178 9.02 22.00 9.32
CA ASP A 178 9.74 21.26 8.28
C ASP A 178 8.76 20.63 7.28
N VAL A 179 7.76 19.90 7.78
CA VAL A 179 6.73 19.28 6.93
C VAL A 179 5.93 20.34 6.18
N LEU A 180 5.60 21.47 6.82
CA LEU A 180 4.87 22.56 6.18
C LEU A 180 5.69 23.25 5.08
N ALA A 181 6.99 23.43 5.28
CA ALA A 181 7.88 23.98 4.26
C ALA A 181 7.95 23.07 3.04
N CYS A 182 8.07 21.75 3.24
CA CYS A 182 8.01 20.76 2.16
C CYS A 182 6.66 20.83 1.42
N ALA A 183 5.54 20.91 2.14
CA ALA A 183 4.22 21.02 1.54
C ALA A 183 4.07 22.28 0.68
N LYS A 184 4.54 23.45 1.15
CA LYS A 184 4.48 24.73 0.42
C LYS A 184 5.35 24.76 -0.83
N ASN A 185 6.45 24.02 -0.82
CA ASN A 185 7.31 23.87 -1.99
C ASN A 185 6.63 23.00 -3.06
N LYS A 186 6.02 21.89 -2.63
CA LYS A 186 5.37 20.92 -3.52
C LYS A 186 4.01 21.38 -4.05
N PHE A 187 3.21 22.05 -3.22
CA PHE A 187 1.83 22.40 -3.54
C PHE A 187 1.61 23.89 -3.35
N GLN A 188 1.02 24.54 -4.36
CA GLN A 188 0.48 25.88 -4.22
C GLN A 188 -0.86 25.98 -4.97
N PRO A 189 -1.95 26.37 -4.29
CA PRO A 189 -2.05 26.70 -2.86
C PRO A 189 -2.07 25.47 -1.94
N ILE A 190 -1.75 25.66 -0.66
CA ILE A 190 -2.02 24.66 0.41
C ILE A 190 -3.32 24.99 1.16
N PRO A 191 -4.02 23.99 1.73
CA PRO A 191 -5.23 24.20 2.50
C PRO A 191 -4.97 25.04 3.75
N SER A 192 -5.89 25.98 4.05
CA SER A 192 -5.84 26.73 5.31
C SER A 192 -6.00 25.84 6.53
N THR A 193 -6.66 24.69 6.39
CA THR A 193 -6.79 23.70 7.46
C THR A 193 -5.45 23.14 7.88
N TRP A 194 -4.42 23.12 7.03
CA TRP A 194 -3.06 22.70 7.39
C TRP A 194 -2.28 23.78 8.13
N LEU A 195 -2.81 25.01 8.17
CA LEU A 195 -2.24 26.13 8.89
C LEU A 195 -2.90 26.24 10.25
N GLY A 196 -2.12 26.10 11.32
CA GLY A 196 -2.61 26.24 12.69
C GLY A 196 -2.09 25.13 13.56
N HIS A 197 -0.86 25.35 14.02
CA HIS A 197 -0.24 24.70 15.16
C HIS A 197 -0.14 25.74 16.28
#